data_AF-A0A7C0XBI8-F1
#
_entry.id   AF-A0A7C0XBI8-F1
#
_cell.length_a   1.000
_cell.length_b   1.000
_cell.length_c   1.000
_cell.angle_alpha   90.00
_cell.angle_beta   90.00
_cell.angle_gamma   90.00
#
_symmetry.space_group_name_H-M   'P 1'
#
loop_
_entity.id
_entity.type
_entity.pdbx_description
1 polymer ?
#
loop_
_entity_poly.entity_id
_entity_poly.type
_entity_poly.pdbx_seq_one_letter_code
_entity_poly.pdbx_strand_id
1 'polypeptide(L)'
;MPSSTLIIGGGVVGIELGTILSSLGSDVTIVEMMDHILPGEDEDSIYETLELLDVKGGYSYTSLKIHQVRTKLSAWITSSTW
;
A
#
# COMPACT_ATOMS: atom_id res chain seq x y z
N MET A 1 -12.55 1.56 9.86
CA MET A 1 -11.19 1.65 9.27
C MET A 1 -10.85 3.10 9.02
N PRO A 2 -9.55 3.46 8.84
CA PRO A 2 -9.18 4.76 8.30
C PRO A 2 -9.95 5.03 7.01
N SER A 3 -10.29 6.30 6.75
CA SER A 3 -10.92 6.67 5.47
C SER A 3 -9.94 6.53 4.30
N SER A 4 -8.64 6.70 4.56
CA SER A 4 -7.57 6.49 3.60
C SER A 4 -6.33 5.94 4.30
N THR A 5 -5.50 5.20 3.57
CA THR A 5 -4.24 4.63 4.06
C THR A 5 -3.16 4.75 2.98
N LEU A 6 -2.03 5.34 3.35
CA LEU A 6 -0.83 5.35 2.53
C LEU A 6 0.13 4.25 3.02
N ILE A 7 0.51 3.34 2.12
CA ILE A 7 1.53 2.33 2.33
C ILE A 7 2.76 2.71 1.51
N ILE A 8 3.94 2.66 2.13
CA ILE A 8 5.21 2.98 1.48
C ILE A 8 5.99 1.66 1.36
N GLY A 9 6.23 1.23 0.13
CA GLY A 9 6.76 -0.09 -0.23
C GLY A 9 5.69 -0.99 -0.83
N GLY A 10 5.90 -1.40 -2.08
CA GLY A 10 5.04 -2.28 -2.88
C GLY A 10 5.51 -3.73 -2.93
N GLY A 11 6.33 -4.18 -1.98
CA GLY A 11 6.66 -5.60 -1.81
C GLY A 11 5.49 -6.41 -1.26
N VAL A 12 5.66 -7.74 -1.14
CA VAL A 12 4.62 -8.71 -0.75
C VAL A 12 3.81 -8.25 0.47
N VAL A 13 4.49 -7.86 1.55
CA VAL A 13 3.85 -7.42 2.80
C VAL A 13 3.01 -6.15 2.61
N GLY A 14 3.48 -5.19 1.80
CA GLY A 14 2.76 -3.95 1.52
C GLY A 14 1.49 -4.21 0.71
N ILE A 15 1.56 -5.13 -0.25
CA ILE A 15 0.44 -5.56 -1.08
C ILE A 15 -0.59 -6.35 -0.27
N GLU A 16 -0.17 -7.27 0.60
CA GLU A 16 -1.06 -8.04 1.48
C GLU A 16 -1.80 -7.14 2.47
N LEU A 17 -1.06 -6.27 3.18
CA LEU A 17 -1.66 -5.34 4.13
C LEU A 17 -2.58 -4.35 3.42
N GLY A 18 -2.14 -3.86 2.26
CA GLY A 18 -2.96 -3.06 1.37
C GLY A 18 -4.28 -3.76 1.14
N THR A 19 -4.23 -4.96 0.54
CA THR A 19 -5.38 -5.81 0.18
C THR A 19 -6.39 -5.97 1.32
N ILE A 20 -5.90 -6.22 2.52
CA ILE A 20 -6.75 -6.35 3.71
C ILE A 20 -7.42 -5.01 4.04
N LEU A 21 -6.70 -3.90 4.02
CA LEU A 21 -7.22 -2.60 4.41
C LEU A 21 -8.29 -2.05 3.46
N SER A 22 -8.17 -2.19 2.13
CA SER A 22 -9.29 -1.77 1.26
C SER A 22 -10.45 -2.75 1.25
N SER A 23 -10.22 -4.05 1.48
CA SER A 23 -11.32 -5.01 1.70
C SER A 23 -12.16 -4.64 2.93
N LEU A 24 -11.56 -3.95 3.90
CA LEU A 24 -12.21 -3.40 5.09
C LEU A 24 -12.73 -1.95 4.88
N GLY A 25 -12.67 -1.43 3.65
CA GLY A 25 -13.25 -0.14 3.23
C GLY A 25 -12.32 1.08 3.35
N SER A 26 -11.01 0.90 3.54
CA SER A 26 -10.04 2.01 3.49
C SER A 26 -9.66 2.35 2.04
N ASP A 27 -9.55 3.62 1.67
CA ASP A 27 -8.95 4.00 0.38
C ASP A 27 -7.42 3.88 0.45
N VAL A 28 -6.85 2.86 -0.20
CA VAL A 28 -5.44 2.50 -0.07
C VAL A 28 -4.62 3.04 -1.24
N THR A 29 -3.53 3.74 -0.92
CA THR A 29 -2.50 4.14 -1.88
C THR A 29 -1.19 3.47 -1.51
N ILE A 30 -0.55 2.78 -2.46
CA ILE A 30 0.77 2.16 -2.30
C ILE A 30 1.78 2.96 -3.11
N VAL A 31 2.89 3.35 -2.47
CA VAL A 31 3.99 4.03 -3.17
C VAL A 31 5.21 3.14 -3.16
N GLU A 32 5.69 2.78 -4.33
CA GLU A 32 6.91 1.99 -4.51
C GLU A 32 7.98 2.86 -5.19
N MET A 33 9.24 2.70 -4.80
CA MET A 33 10.35 3.43 -5.41
C MET A 33 10.84 2.76 -6.70
N MET A 34 10.73 1.43 -6.78
CA MET A 34 11.07 0.65 -7.97
C MET A 34 10.04 0.84 -9.09
N ASP A 35 10.40 0.39 -10.30
CA ASP A 35 9.58 0.58 -11.49
C ASP A 35 8.22 -0.13 -11.40
N HIS A 36 8.16 -1.23 -10.65
CA HIS A 36 6.98 -2.06 -10.46
C HIS A 36 6.84 -2.51 -8.99
N ILE A 37 5.60 -2.85 -8.62
CA ILE A 37 5.30 -3.56 -7.37
C ILE A 37 5.87 -4.98 -7.41
N LEU A 38 5.98 -5.62 -6.23
CA LEU A 38 6.53 -6.96 -6.05
C LEU A 38 7.90 -7.13 -6.73
N PRO A 39 8.89 -6.25 -6.45
CA PRO A 39 10.18 -6.35 -7.09
C PRO A 39 10.86 -7.67 -6.74
N GLY A 40 11.18 -8.45 -7.77
CA GLY A 40 11.77 -9.80 -7.66
C GLY A 40 10.82 -10.94 -7.99
N GLU A 41 9.53 -10.66 -8.16
CA GLU A 41 8.56 -11.61 -8.72
C GLU A 41 8.57 -11.60 -10.26
N ASP A 42 7.97 -12.61 -10.87
CA ASP A 42 7.81 -12.73 -12.33
C ASP A 42 6.88 -11.62 -12.88
N GLU A 43 7.21 -11.08 -14.06
CA GLU A 43 6.42 -10.06 -14.74
C GLU A 43 4.95 -10.49 -14.91
N ASP A 44 4.69 -11.75 -15.26
CA ASP A 44 3.33 -12.26 -15.45
C ASP A 44 2.52 -12.17 -14.14
N SER A 45 3.16 -12.50 -13.01
CA SER A 45 2.56 -12.42 -11.67
C SER A 45 2.28 -10.98 -11.26
N ILE A 46 3.17 -10.05 -11.64
CA ILE A 46 3.00 -8.62 -11.43
C ILE A 46 1.78 -8.12 -12.22
N TYR A 47 1.68 -8.44 -13.52
CA TYR A 47 0.56 -8.02 -14.35
C TYR A 47 -0.79 -8.52 -13.84
N GLU A 48 -0.87 -9.80 -13.47
CA GLU A 48 -2.10 -10.39 -12.90
C GLU A 48 -2.49 -9.68 -11.59
N THR A 49 -1.51 -9.43 -10.71
CA THR A 49 -1.75 -8.71 -9.46
C THR A 49 -2.26 -7.30 -9.72
N LEU A 50 -1.68 -6.59 -10.69
CA LEU A 50 -2.08 -5.23 -11.06
C LEU A 50 -3.51 -5.17 -11.59
N GLU A 51 -3.89 -6.12 -12.45
CA GLU A 51 -5.26 -6.21 -12.99
C GLU A 51 -6.28 -6.49 -11.87
N LEU A 52 -5.96 -7.40 -10.95
CA LEU A 52 -6.81 -7.71 -9.80
C LEU A 52 -6.99 -6.51 -8.85
N LEU A 53 -5.96 -5.68 -8.67
CA LEU A 53 -6.02 -4.48 -7.84
C LEU A 53 -6.87 -3.39 -8.49
N ASP A 54 -6.80 -3.22 -9.81
CA ASP A 54 -7.60 -2.23 -10.55
C ASP A 54 -9.10 -2.56 -10.50
N VAL A 55 -9.44 -3.85 -10.67
CA VAL A 55 -10.83 -4.33 -10.61
C VAL A 55 -11.47 -4.13 -9.23
N LYS A 56 -10.70 -4.27 -8.15
CA LYS A 56 -11.23 -4.18 -6.77
C LYS A 56 -11.60 -2.75 -6.35
N GLY A 57 -11.05 -1.73 -7.00
CA GLY A 57 -11.28 -0.32 -6.66
C GLY A 57 -10.74 0.06 -5.27
N GLY A 58 -10.45 1.35 -5.06
CA GLY A 58 -9.86 1.83 -3.79
C GLY A 58 -8.41 1.39 -3.57
N TYR A 59 -7.73 0.99 -4.64
CA TYR A 59 -6.28 0.80 -4.70
C TYR A 59 -5.70 1.71 -5.77
N SER A 60 -4.61 2.39 -5.43
CA SER A 60 -3.73 3.01 -6.41
C SER A 60 -2.28 2.68 -6.06
N TYR A 61 -1.45 2.54 -7.08
CA TYR A 61 -0.02 2.36 -6.90
C TYR A 61 0.74 3.35 -7.79
N THR A 62 1.92 3.75 -7.35
CA THR A 62 2.76 4.68 -8.12
C THR A 62 4.24 4.41 -7.87
N SER A 63 5.00 4.44 -8.96
CA SER A 63 6.46 4.32 -8.95
C SER A 63 7.06 5.70 -8.64
N LEU A 64 7.08 6.07 -7.37
CA LEU A 64 7.58 7.35 -6.87
C LEU A 64 8.55 7.19 -5.70
N LYS A 65 9.64 7.96 -5.76
CA LYS A 65 10.54 8.10 -4.62
C LYS A 65 9.99 9.12 -3.61
N ILE A 66 9.61 8.64 -2.43
CA ILE A 66 9.24 9.52 -1.32
C ILE A 66 10.50 10.17 -0.73
N HIS A 67 10.51 11.50 -0.68
CA HIS A 67 11.60 12.29 -0.11
C HIS A 67 11.35 12.68 1.35
N GLN A 68 10.08 12.85 1.72
CA GLN A 68 9.72 13.28 3.06
C GLN A 68 8.29 12.86 3.42
N VAL A 69 8.12 12.36 4.64
CA VAL A 69 6.80 12.16 5.27
C VAL A 69 6.67 13.17 6.41
N ARG A 70 5.58 13.94 6.42
CA ARG A 70 5.23 14.83 7.53
C ARG A 70 3.88 14.41 8.09
N THR A 71 3.81 14.26 9.40
CA THR A 71 2.54 14.02 10.08
C THR A 71 1.95 15.36 10.53
N LYS A 72 0.64 15.54 10.32
CA LYS A 72 -0.14 16.47 11.14
C LYS A 72 -0.65 15.63 12.30
N LEU A 73 -0.17 15.90 13.51
CA LEU A 73 -0.59 15.16 14.69
C LEU A 73 -2.07 15.42 14.99
N SER A 74 -2.92 14.43 14.73
CA SER A 74 -4.16 14.17 15.47
C SER A 74 -4.04 12.74 16.00
N ALA A 75 -3.45 12.61 17.19
CA ALA A 75 -2.89 11.38 17.73
C ALA A 75 -3.94 10.35 18.18
N TRP A 76 -3.60 9.07 18.01
CA TRP A 76 -3.69 8.03 19.05
C TRP A 76 -2.41 7.19 18.97
N ILE A 77 -1.61 7.20 20.04
CA ILE A 77 -0.44 6.31 20.19
C ILE A 77 -0.75 5.46 21.43
N THR A 78 -0.87 4.15 21.26
CA THR A 78 -0.87 3.21 22.39
C THR A 78 0.41 2.39 22.32
N SER A 79 1.27 2.50 23.34
CA SER A 79 2.37 1.56 23.53
C SER A 79 1.95 0.52 24.56
N SER A 80 1.98 -0.76 24.19
CA SER A 80 1.96 -1.87 25.14
C SER A 80 3.32 -2.56 25.10
N THR A 81 4.12 -2.34 26.13
CA THR A 81 5.23 -3.23 26.50
C THR A 81 4.63 -4.41 27.26
N TRP A 82 4.90 -5.62 26.80
CA TRP A 82 5.02 -6.77 27.70
C TRP A 82 6.48 -6.92 28.07
#